data_AF-A0A496UHH6-F1
#
_entry.id   AF-A0A496UHH6-F1
#
_cell.length_a   1.000
_cell.length_b   1.000
_cell.length_c   1.000
_cell.angle_alpha   90.00
_cell.angle_beta   90.00
_cell.angle_gamma   90.00
#
_symmetry.space_group_name_H-M   'P 1'
#
loop_
_entity.id
_entity.type
_entity.pdbx_description
1 polymer ?
#
loop_
_entity_poly.entity_id
_entity_poly.type
_entity_poly.pdbx_seq_one_letter_code
_entity_poly.pdbx_strand_id
1 'polypeptide(L)'
;MAQYLLDYIEEQYVKVKENDIIFLGKIKMQYEKAKSLGGENVIKTVCPECKKPRKTISKIATFVCSACEHQAKSESDYMKCPHDGTVMERFATTNACGCGSALPAIKKFNILSLIEVDTILLASRHLYRMPFSLHEKSGLVSVLIDPKTVLKFKKASAKPGAALSGKWLAKPDNLGEATDLLAKAMAHQAETEKPKERREFTAPEEAVPEELFPPCIRLILAGLKDGKKRALFILTNFLSAVGWNNEMIEERIWEWNKANPESLRPVIIKSHLKLKSKKREIILPPNCKSDYYKALGVCKPDDMCKTIKNPAQYALRRFRAAQGTAGKGGGRAKLTEEQKAARRLYRERMKRKEEEKKGGDNGAADDKE
;
A
#
# COMPACT_ATOMS: atom_id res chain seq x y z
N MET A 1 9.01 2.69 -13.76
CA MET A 1 9.25 4.02 -14.37
C MET A 1 10.26 4.85 -13.58
N ALA A 2 10.10 5.01 -12.25
CA ALA A 2 11.07 5.72 -11.40
C ALA A 2 12.51 5.19 -11.45
N GLN A 3 12.68 3.90 -11.23
CA GLN A 3 14.01 3.28 -11.28
C GLN A 3 14.66 3.44 -12.65
N TYR A 4 13.87 3.32 -13.73
CA TYR A 4 14.36 3.52 -15.09
C TYR A 4 14.90 4.92 -15.35
N LEU A 5 14.22 5.98 -14.86
CA LEU A 5 14.71 7.36 -15.00
C LEU A 5 16.01 7.58 -14.23
N LEU A 6 16.12 7.03 -13.03
CA LEU A 6 17.34 7.10 -12.22
C LEU A 6 18.48 6.36 -12.92
N ASP A 7 18.24 5.13 -13.38
CA ASP A 7 19.21 4.33 -14.12
C ASP A 7 19.65 5.04 -15.42
N TYR A 8 18.72 5.67 -16.13
CA TYR A 8 19.01 6.45 -17.34
C TYR A 8 19.90 7.66 -17.05
N ILE A 9 19.61 8.40 -15.97
CA ILE A 9 20.43 9.55 -15.56
C ILE A 9 21.83 9.09 -15.14
N GLU A 10 21.91 8.02 -14.35
CA GLU A 10 23.19 7.43 -13.93
C GLU A 10 24.04 6.96 -15.12
N GLU A 11 23.43 6.40 -16.16
CA GLU A 11 24.15 5.86 -17.31
C GLU A 11 24.55 6.92 -18.33
N GLN A 12 23.67 7.88 -18.63
CA GLN A 12 23.91 8.86 -19.69
C GLN A 12 24.66 10.10 -19.20
N TYR A 13 24.40 10.51 -17.96
CA TYR A 13 24.81 11.84 -17.49
C TYR A 13 25.79 11.82 -16.33
N VAL A 14 26.11 10.65 -15.75
CA VAL A 14 27.07 10.54 -14.65
C VAL A 14 28.21 9.58 -15.02
N LYS A 15 29.45 10.05 -14.90
CA LYS A 15 30.63 9.22 -15.10
C LYS A 15 31.52 9.28 -13.87
N VAL A 16 31.87 8.13 -13.32
CA VAL A 16 32.84 8.02 -12.22
C VAL A 16 34.21 7.71 -12.83
N LYS A 17 35.20 8.59 -12.61
CA LYS A 17 36.58 8.37 -13.02
C LYS A 17 37.49 8.57 -11.81
N GLU A 18 38.22 7.53 -11.42
CA GLU A 18 39.16 7.55 -10.30
C GLU A 18 38.54 8.13 -9.02
N ASN A 19 38.84 9.40 -8.72
CA ASN A 19 38.39 10.14 -7.53
C ASN A 19 37.37 11.26 -7.84
N ASP A 20 36.93 11.39 -9.08
CA ASP A 20 35.99 12.40 -9.55
C ASP A 20 34.68 11.77 -10.04
N ILE A 21 33.57 12.41 -9.67
CA ILE A 21 32.24 12.17 -10.24
C ILE A 21 31.95 13.32 -11.20
N ILE A 22 31.76 12.99 -12.47
CA ILE A 22 31.55 13.94 -13.56
C ILE A 22 30.08 13.90 -13.97
N PHE A 23 29.37 14.99 -13.76
CA PHE A 23 27.98 15.19 -14.19
C PHE A 23 27.94 15.95 -15.51
N LEU A 24 27.13 15.47 -16.46
CA LEU A 24 26.89 16.07 -17.78
C LEU A 24 28.17 16.34 -18.58
N GLY A 25 29.28 15.66 -18.25
CA GLY A 25 30.60 15.90 -18.84
C GLY A 25 31.23 17.26 -18.48
N LYS A 26 30.62 18.06 -17.60
CA LYS A 26 31.02 19.45 -17.34
C LYS A 26 31.29 19.74 -15.87
N ILE A 27 30.49 19.18 -14.97
CA ILE A 27 30.56 19.48 -13.54
C ILE A 27 31.33 18.35 -12.87
N LYS A 28 32.44 18.67 -12.20
CA LYS A 28 33.23 17.71 -11.44
C LYS A 28 32.97 17.86 -9.95
N MET A 29 32.81 16.73 -9.26
CA MET A 29 32.71 16.65 -7.82
C MET A 29 33.70 15.62 -7.31
N GLN A 30 34.54 16.01 -6.36
CA GLN A 30 35.49 15.11 -5.72
C GLN A 30 34.75 14.08 -4.85
N TYR A 31 35.25 12.85 -4.84
CA TYR A 31 34.67 11.73 -4.12
C TYR A 31 34.54 11.99 -2.61
N GLU A 32 35.55 12.59 -1.97
CA GLU A 32 35.50 12.90 -0.54
C GLU A 32 34.36 13.85 -0.17
N LYS A 33 34.12 14.85 -1.01
CA LYS A 33 33.01 15.79 -0.86
C LYS A 33 31.65 15.12 -1.10
N ALA A 34 31.59 14.13 -1.98
CA ALA A 34 30.37 13.35 -2.18
C ALA A 34 30.11 12.41 -0.99
N LYS A 35 31.16 11.81 -0.42
CA LYS A 35 31.12 10.93 0.76
C LYS A 35 30.64 11.68 2.01
N SER A 36 31.04 12.94 2.19
CA SER A 36 30.57 13.76 3.31
C SER A 36 29.07 14.11 3.23
N LEU A 37 28.50 14.13 2.02
CA LEU A 37 27.08 14.44 1.79
C LEU A 37 26.16 13.20 1.77
N GLY A 38 26.64 12.06 1.26
CA GLY A 38 25.81 10.86 1.04
C GLY A 38 26.29 9.59 1.76
N GLY A 39 27.28 9.71 2.65
CA GLY A 39 27.83 8.59 3.41
C GLY A 39 28.66 7.61 2.59
N GLU A 40 28.83 6.37 3.07
CA GLU A 40 29.71 5.38 2.45
C GLU A 40 29.15 4.77 1.15
N ASN A 41 27.84 4.88 0.91
CA ASN A 41 27.12 4.21 -0.19
C ASN A 41 27.02 5.04 -1.48
N VAL A 42 27.84 6.09 -1.61
CA VAL A 42 27.81 7.04 -2.75
C VAL A 42 28.32 6.41 -4.05
N ILE A 43 29.24 5.45 -3.95
CA ILE A 43 29.71 4.67 -5.10
C ILE A 43 29.40 3.21 -4.85
N LYS A 44 28.72 2.59 -5.82
CA LYS A 44 28.45 1.15 -5.85
C LYS A 44 29.29 0.51 -6.94
N THR A 45 29.93 -0.59 -6.59
CA THR A 45 30.64 -1.43 -7.56
C THR A 45 29.63 -2.43 -8.13
N VAL A 46 29.39 -2.42 -9.44
CA VAL A 46 28.39 -3.27 -10.10
C VAL A 46 29.00 -4.05 -11.27
N CYS A 47 28.39 -5.17 -11.60
CA CYS A 47 28.74 -5.90 -12.82
C CYS A 47 28.24 -5.15 -14.06
N PRO A 48 29.03 -5.05 -15.14
CA PRO A 48 28.61 -4.38 -16.37
C PRO A 48 27.42 -5.08 -17.05
N GLU A 49 27.37 -6.43 -17.04
CA GLU A 49 26.26 -7.19 -17.63
C GLU A 49 25.06 -7.36 -16.68
N CYS A 50 25.26 -7.99 -15.52
CA CYS A 50 24.15 -8.36 -14.63
C CYS A 50 23.61 -7.18 -13.79
N LYS A 51 24.27 -6.02 -13.80
CA LYS A 51 24.01 -4.82 -12.95
C LYS A 51 23.93 -5.08 -11.43
N LYS A 52 24.15 -6.31 -10.97
CA LYS A 52 24.17 -6.68 -9.54
C LYS A 52 25.40 -6.09 -8.84
N PRO A 53 25.28 -5.71 -7.55
CA PRO A 53 26.40 -5.21 -6.77
C PRO A 53 27.47 -6.31 -6.60
N ARG A 54 28.75 -5.94 -6.81
CA ARG A 54 29.92 -6.78 -6.54
C ARG A 54 30.73 -6.14 -5.40
N LYS A 55 31.25 -6.97 -4.49
CA LYS A 55 32.22 -6.50 -3.49
C LYS A 55 33.53 -6.14 -4.20
N THR A 56 34.20 -5.07 -3.74
CA THR A 56 35.52 -4.67 -4.24
C THR A 56 36.49 -5.83 -4.13
N ILE A 57 37.23 -6.11 -5.19
CA ILE A 57 38.18 -7.22 -5.28
C ILE A 57 39.22 -7.05 -4.17
N SER A 58 39.27 -7.98 -3.21
CA SER A 58 40.43 -8.13 -2.33
C SER A 58 41.61 -8.59 -3.18
N LYS A 59 42.76 -7.90 -3.12
CA LYS A 59 44.00 -8.29 -3.82
C LYS A 59 44.63 -9.61 -3.30
N ILE A 60 43.86 -10.42 -2.59
CA ILE A 60 44.31 -11.65 -1.95
C ILE A 60 44.21 -12.77 -3.00
N ALA A 61 45.34 -13.11 -3.60
CA ALA A 61 45.46 -14.27 -4.47
C ALA A 61 45.66 -15.54 -3.61
N THR A 62 45.12 -16.66 -4.07
CA THR A 62 45.38 -17.96 -3.44
C THR A 62 46.55 -18.61 -4.16
N PHE A 63 47.58 -18.96 -3.42
CA PHE A 63 48.76 -19.65 -3.89
C PHE A 63 48.63 -21.12 -3.55
N VAL A 64 48.91 -22.00 -4.50
CA VAL A 64 48.92 -23.46 -4.29
C VAL A 64 50.32 -23.97 -4.61
N CYS A 65 50.91 -24.70 -3.67
CA CYS A 65 52.18 -25.37 -3.90
C CYS A 65 51.95 -26.62 -4.77
N SER A 66 52.71 -26.75 -5.85
CA SER A 66 52.63 -27.90 -6.76
C SER A 66 53.24 -29.19 -6.19
N ALA A 67 54.09 -29.09 -5.15
CA ALA A 67 54.79 -30.22 -4.56
C ALA A 67 54.06 -30.81 -3.33
N CYS A 68 53.48 -29.97 -2.47
CA CYS A 68 52.82 -30.41 -1.24
C CYS A 68 51.34 -30.02 -1.13
N GLU A 69 50.76 -29.45 -2.19
CA GLU A 69 49.36 -29.00 -2.27
C GLU A 69 48.94 -27.95 -1.22
N HIS A 70 49.91 -27.40 -0.47
CA HIS A 70 49.66 -26.41 0.56
C HIS A 70 49.07 -25.13 -0.06
N GLN A 71 48.03 -24.59 0.57
CA GLN A 71 47.34 -23.39 0.11
C GLN A 71 47.59 -22.21 1.05
N ALA A 72 48.01 -21.09 0.48
CA ALA A 72 48.26 -19.85 1.23
C ALA A 72 47.64 -18.65 0.53
N LYS A 73 47.24 -17.64 1.31
CA LYS A 73 46.61 -16.42 0.79
C LYS A 73 47.55 -15.24 1.00
N SER A 74 47.89 -14.54 -0.08
CA SER A 74 48.84 -13.42 -0.03
C SER A 74 48.48 -12.32 -1.02
N GLU A 75 48.90 -11.10 -0.70
CA GLU A 75 48.87 -9.94 -1.59
C GLU A 75 50.14 -9.81 -2.44
N SER A 76 51.18 -10.60 -2.16
CA SER A 76 52.44 -10.60 -2.90
C SER A 76 52.28 -11.19 -4.32
N ASP A 77 53.12 -10.75 -5.26
CA ASP A 77 53.06 -11.25 -6.65
C ASP A 77 53.58 -12.69 -6.80
N TYR A 78 54.45 -13.11 -5.89
CA TYR A 78 54.94 -14.47 -5.76
C TYR A 78 55.02 -14.86 -4.28
N MET A 79 54.96 -16.17 -4.01
CA MET A 79 55.09 -16.73 -2.67
C MET A 79 55.88 -18.04 -2.76
N LYS A 80 56.79 -18.25 -1.81
CA LYS A 80 57.45 -19.55 -1.62
C LYS A 80 56.68 -20.33 -0.56
N CYS A 81 56.52 -21.62 -0.79
CA CYS A 81 55.84 -22.52 0.11
C CYS A 81 56.57 -22.58 1.47
N PRO A 82 55.87 -22.43 2.60
CA PRO A 82 56.48 -22.52 3.93
C PRO A 82 57.08 -23.90 4.25
N HIS A 83 56.62 -24.96 3.57
CA HIS A 83 56.99 -26.34 3.87
C HIS A 83 58.19 -26.84 3.06
N ASP A 84 58.30 -26.46 1.79
CA ASP A 84 59.30 -27.02 0.87
C ASP A 84 60.10 -25.95 0.09
N GLY A 85 59.79 -24.67 0.28
CA GLY A 85 60.49 -23.56 -0.36
C GLY A 85 60.24 -23.41 -1.87
N THR A 86 59.43 -24.26 -2.49
CA THR A 86 59.08 -24.15 -3.92
C THR A 86 58.20 -22.92 -4.18
N VAL A 87 58.37 -22.32 -5.36
CA VAL A 87 57.56 -21.17 -5.77
C VAL A 87 56.14 -21.65 -6.05
N MET A 88 55.16 -21.09 -5.35
CA MET A 88 53.77 -21.50 -5.43
C MET A 88 53.09 -20.91 -6.67
N GLU A 89 52.16 -21.66 -7.27
CA GLU A 89 51.36 -21.19 -8.40
C GLU A 89 50.25 -20.24 -7.93
N ARG A 90 50.11 -19.10 -8.61
CA ARG A 90 49.13 -18.06 -8.28
C ARG A 90 47.79 -18.35 -8.96
N PHE A 91 46.80 -18.76 -8.17
CA PHE A 91 45.41 -18.78 -8.60
C PHE A 91 44.76 -17.44 -8.25
N ALA A 92 44.55 -16.61 -9.29
CA ALA A 92 43.76 -15.40 -9.14
C ALA A 92 42.31 -15.80 -8.83
N THR A 93 41.73 -15.24 -7.77
CA THR A 93 40.28 -15.26 -7.55
C THR A 93 39.62 -14.40 -8.62
N THR A 94 39.40 -14.95 -9.81
CA THR A 94 38.53 -14.33 -10.81
C THR A 94 37.11 -14.42 -10.28
N ASN A 95 36.70 -13.41 -9.51
CA ASN A 95 35.33 -13.27 -9.03
C ASN A 95 34.40 -13.04 -10.24
N ALA A 96 33.99 -14.10 -10.94
CA ALA A 96 32.93 -14.06 -11.92
C ALA A 96 31.63 -13.60 -11.23
N CYS A 97 30.82 -12.72 -11.87
CA CYS A 97 29.43 -12.51 -11.38
C CYS A 97 28.75 -13.88 -11.41
N GLY A 98 27.79 -14.13 -10.53
CA GLY A 98 26.92 -15.31 -10.64
C GLY A 98 26.11 -15.39 -11.95
N CYS A 99 26.28 -14.41 -12.87
CA CYS A 99 25.78 -14.46 -14.25
C CYS A 99 26.81 -15.00 -15.27
N GLY A 100 28.03 -15.35 -14.86
CA GLY A 100 29.10 -15.82 -15.75
C GLY A 100 30.00 -14.74 -16.35
N SER A 101 29.75 -13.45 -16.10
CA SER A 101 30.56 -12.37 -16.67
C SER A 101 31.97 -12.30 -16.06
N ALA A 102 32.98 -12.47 -16.92
CA ALA A 102 34.40 -12.32 -16.59
C ALA A 102 34.88 -10.85 -16.60
N LEU A 103 34.02 -9.91 -17.01
CA LEU A 103 34.38 -8.50 -17.08
C LEU A 103 34.60 -7.89 -15.69
N PRO A 104 35.54 -6.95 -15.55
CA PRO A 104 35.81 -6.27 -14.29
C PRO A 104 34.59 -5.44 -13.86
N ALA A 105 34.39 -5.36 -12.54
CA ALA A 105 33.30 -4.58 -11.98
C ALA A 105 33.52 -3.08 -12.24
N ILE A 106 32.46 -2.37 -12.60
CA ILE A 106 32.49 -0.93 -12.84
C ILE A 106 31.97 -0.17 -11.61
N LYS A 107 32.59 0.97 -11.32
CA LYS A 107 32.11 1.88 -10.28
C LYS A 107 30.98 2.74 -10.86
N LYS A 108 29.80 2.69 -10.26
CA LYS A 108 28.66 3.56 -10.56
C LYS A 108 28.37 4.48 -9.38
N PHE A 109 27.96 5.70 -9.67
CA PHE A 109 27.47 6.64 -8.69
C PHE A 109 26.03 6.29 -8.32
N ASN A 110 25.72 6.27 -7.03
CA ASN A 110 24.39 5.97 -6.52
C ASN A 110 23.65 7.28 -6.22
N ILE A 111 22.78 7.75 -7.13
CA ILE A 111 22.10 9.04 -6.97
C ILE A 111 21.22 9.05 -5.71
N LEU A 112 20.61 7.91 -5.39
CA LEU A 112 19.71 7.75 -4.26
C LEU A 112 20.39 7.88 -2.88
N SER A 113 21.72 7.87 -2.79
CA SER A 113 22.39 8.18 -1.51
C SER A 113 22.39 9.67 -1.18
N LEU A 114 22.06 10.53 -2.15
CA LEU A 114 22.12 11.98 -2.01
C LEU A 114 20.77 12.66 -2.25
N ILE A 115 19.89 12.01 -3.02
CA ILE A 115 18.59 12.56 -3.40
C ILE A 115 17.50 11.58 -3.02
N GLU A 116 16.57 12.04 -2.19
CA GLU A 116 15.30 11.34 -1.98
C GLU A 116 14.32 11.76 -3.07
N VAL A 117 13.93 10.80 -3.91
CA VAL A 117 12.90 11.01 -4.93
C VAL A 117 11.62 10.33 -4.47
N ASP A 118 10.55 11.11 -4.30
CA ASP A 118 9.23 10.55 -4.05
C ASP A 118 8.73 9.85 -5.32
N THR A 119 8.90 8.54 -5.36
CA THR A 119 8.49 7.70 -6.49
C THR A 119 6.97 7.66 -6.69
N ILE A 120 6.18 8.09 -5.69
CA ILE A 120 4.71 8.22 -5.82
C ILE A 120 4.37 9.29 -6.87
N LEU A 121 5.21 10.31 -7.05
CA LEU A 121 5.04 11.36 -8.05
C LEU A 121 5.06 10.83 -9.50
N LEU A 122 5.53 9.60 -9.71
CA LEU A 122 5.64 8.96 -11.02
C LEU A 122 4.51 7.97 -11.30
N ALA A 123 3.56 7.82 -10.39
CA ALA A 123 2.37 7.02 -10.64
C ALA A 123 1.42 7.75 -11.58
N SER A 124 0.81 7.02 -12.52
CA SER A 124 -0.11 7.59 -13.53
C SER A 124 -1.35 8.28 -12.95
N ARG A 125 -1.68 8.01 -11.68
CA ARG A 125 -2.81 8.61 -10.96
C ARG A 125 -2.40 9.73 -10.02
N HIS A 126 -1.12 10.03 -9.91
CA HIS A 126 -0.65 11.09 -9.04
C HIS A 126 -0.85 12.43 -9.73
N LEU A 127 -1.60 13.33 -9.07
CA LEU A 127 -1.82 14.67 -9.57
C LEU A 127 -0.74 15.58 -9.01
N TYR A 128 -0.04 16.31 -9.89
CA TYR A 128 0.83 17.40 -9.50
C TYR A 128 0.04 18.70 -9.39
N ARG A 129 0.55 19.63 -8.59
CA ARG A 129 -0.08 20.93 -8.46
C ARG A 129 0.03 21.70 -9.79
N MET A 130 -1.08 22.32 -10.19
CA MET A 130 -1.15 23.11 -11.43
C MET A 130 -0.10 24.23 -11.44
N PRO A 131 0.62 24.44 -12.56
CA PRO A 131 1.47 25.61 -12.74
C PRO A 131 0.72 26.91 -12.43
N PHE A 132 1.43 27.87 -11.85
CA PHE A 132 0.94 29.19 -11.42
C PHE A 132 -0.09 29.20 -10.29
N SER A 133 -0.47 28.05 -9.74
CA SER A 133 -1.31 28.00 -8.54
C SER A 133 -0.52 28.31 -7.27
N LEU A 134 -1.22 28.85 -6.27
CA LEU A 134 -0.66 29.22 -4.98
C LEU A 134 -0.55 28.01 -4.04
N HIS A 135 0.58 27.87 -3.36
CA HIS A 135 0.75 26.93 -2.28
C HIS A 135 0.16 27.50 -0.99
N GLU A 136 -0.90 26.88 -0.47
CA GLU A 136 -1.61 27.35 0.75
C GLU A 136 -0.69 27.59 1.96
N LYS A 137 0.16 26.60 2.30
CA LYS A 137 1.06 26.72 3.46
C LYS A 137 2.19 27.74 3.30
N SER A 138 2.83 27.81 2.14
CA SER A 138 4.01 28.67 1.95
C SER A 138 3.70 30.02 1.34
N GLY A 139 2.49 30.24 0.81
CA GLY A 139 2.09 31.44 0.09
C GLY A 139 2.89 31.68 -1.20
N LEU A 140 3.57 30.66 -1.74
CA LEU A 140 4.41 30.76 -2.94
C LEU A 140 3.68 30.20 -4.15
N VAL A 141 4.02 30.71 -5.32
CA VAL A 141 3.44 30.30 -6.60
C VAL A 141 4.22 29.10 -7.17
N SER A 142 3.51 28.17 -7.81
CA SER A 142 4.11 27.04 -8.53
C SER A 142 4.68 27.52 -9.86
N VAL A 143 5.97 27.85 -9.91
CA VAL A 143 6.60 28.48 -11.08
C VAL A 143 7.12 27.45 -12.08
N LEU A 144 6.98 27.74 -13.39
CA LEU A 144 7.61 26.98 -14.47
C LEU A 144 9.08 27.41 -14.61
N ILE A 145 9.99 26.44 -14.62
CA ILE A 145 11.44 26.69 -14.68
C ILE A 145 12.01 25.97 -15.91
N ASP A 146 12.77 26.69 -16.75
CA ASP A 146 13.53 26.07 -17.84
C ASP A 146 14.65 25.19 -17.24
N PRO A 147 14.74 23.90 -17.59
CA PRO A 147 15.81 23.00 -17.14
C PRO A 147 17.22 23.57 -17.30
N LYS A 148 17.49 24.37 -18.34
CA LYS A 148 18.81 25.01 -18.57
C LYS A 148 19.15 26.09 -17.55
N THR A 149 18.13 26.67 -16.91
CA THR A 149 18.26 27.79 -15.97
C THR A 149 17.93 27.41 -14.52
N VAL A 150 17.64 26.14 -14.25
CA VAL A 150 17.23 25.64 -12.92
C VAL A 150 18.19 26.05 -11.79
N LEU A 151 19.49 26.10 -12.07
CA LEU A 151 20.51 26.51 -11.09
C LEU A 151 20.45 28.00 -10.71
N LYS A 152 19.80 28.83 -11.53
CA LYS A 152 19.62 30.27 -11.27
C LYS A 152 18.36 30.54 -10.43
N PHE A 153 17.52 29.53 -10.21
CA PHE A 153 16.27 29.68 -9.47
C PHE A 153 16.54 30.05 -8.01
N LYS A 154 15.82 31.07 -7.52
CA LYS A 154 15.84 31.50 -6.12
C LYS A 154 14.42 31.47 -5.59
N LYS A 155 14.20 30.96 -4.37
CA LYS A 155 12.86 30.87 -3.76
C LYS A 155 12.08 32.19 -3.78
N ALA A 156 12.76 33.33 -3.71
CA ALA A 156 12.14 34.66 -3.78
C ALA A 156 11.44 34.95 -5.13
N SER A 157 11.85 34.31 -6.23
CA SER A 157 11.21 34.48 -7.53
C SER A 157 9.85 33.77 -7.64
N ALA A 158 9.46 32.99 -6.63
CA ALA A 158 8.16 32.34 -6.54
C ALA A 158 7.15 33.11 -5.68
N LYS A 159 7.46 34.36 -5.28
CA LYS A 159 6.50 35.19 -4.55
C LYS A 159 5.37 35.67 -5.48
N PRO A 160 4.13 35.80 -4.98
CA PRO A 160 3.06 36.47 -5.72
C PRO A 160 3.50 37.88 -6.14
N GLY A 161 3.30 38.24 -7.40
CA GLY A 161 3.70 39.54 -7.97
C GLY A 161 5.14 39.61 -8.50
N ALA A 162 5.98 38.59 -8.29
CA ALA A 162 7.23 38.48 -9.03
C ALA A 162 6.94 38.27 -10.53
N ALA A 163 7.76 38.84 -11.41
CA ALA A 163 7.64 38.61 -12.85
C ALA A 163 7.90 37.12 -13.17
N LEU A 164 6.81 36.37 -13.34
CA LEU A 164 6.84 34.95 -13.67
C LEU A 164 7.27 34.79 -15.13
N SER A 165 8.58 34.67 -15.36
CA SER A 165 9.15 34.42 -16.68
C SER A 165 9.24 32.90 -16.90
N GLY A 166 8.19 32.33 -17.47
CA GLY A 166 8.15 30.91 -17.82
C GLY A 166 7.52 30.69 -19.18
N LYS A 167 8.32 30.78 -20.26
CA LYS A 167 7.93 30.28 -21.60
C LYS A 167 8.12 28.77 -21.66
N TRP A 168 7.48 28.01 -20.78
CA TRP A 168 7.48 26.56 -20.92
C TRP A 168 6.15 25.93 -20.51
N LEU A 169 5.13 26.22 -21.29
CA LEU A 169 4.31 25.11 -21.76
C LEU A 169 5.11 24.54 -22.94
N ALA A 170 5.64 23.32 -22.81
CA ALA A 170 6.14 22.62 -23.98
C ALA A 170 5.08 22.75 -25.08
N LYS A 171 5.48 23.15 -26.30
CA LYS A 171 4.57 22.96 -27.42
C LYS A 171 4.24 21.47 -27.39
N PRO A 172 2.95 21.08 -27.38
CA PRO A 172 2.61 19.67 -27.37
C PRO A 172 3.32 19.02 -28.56
N ASP A 173 4.17 18.03 -28.29
CA ASP A 173 4.90 17.32 -29.35
C ASP A 173 3.90 16.65 -30.31
N ASN A 174 2.69 16.35 -29.82
CA ASN A 174 1.56 15.83 -30.57
C ASN A 174 0.41 16.84 -30.60
N LEU A 175 0.26 17.58 -31.70
CA LEU A 175 -1.00 18.28 -32.03
C LEU A 175 -2.11 17.23 -32.18
N GLY A 176 -2.85 16.98 -31.10
CA GLY A 176 -3.88 15.94 -31.07
C GLY A 176 -3.96 15.20 -29.73
N GLU A 177 -2.98 15.35 -28.84
CA GLU A 177 -3.00 14.69 -27.53
C GLU A 177 -4.21 15.11 -26.68
N ALA A 178 -4.57 16.39 -26.69
CA ALA A 178 -5.75 16.87 -25.96
C ALA A 178 -7.04 16.25 -26.52
N THR A 179 -7.15 16.15 -27.84
CA THR A 179 -8.30 15.51 -28.52
C THR A 179 -8.34 14.02 -28.26
N ASP A 180 -7.18 13.35 -28.24
CA ASP A 180 -7.07 11.92 -27.93
C ASP A 180 -7.36 11.63 -26.45
N LEU A 181 -6.88 12.45 -25.52
CA LEU A 181 -7.22 12.37 -24.10
C LEU A 181 -8.71 12.63 -23.86
N LEU A 182 -9.29 13.62 -24.55
CA LEU A 182 -10.72 13.90 -24.46
C LEU A 182 -11.54 12.78 -25.10
N ALA A 183 -11.14 12.28 -26.26
CA ALA A 183 -11.77 11.14 -26.91
C ALA A 183 -11.67 9.89 -26.04
N LYS A 184 -10.52 9.63 -25.40
CA LYS A 184 -10.34 8.58 -24.41
C LYS A 184 -11.21 8.80 -23.19
N ALA A 185 -11.35 10.01 -22.68
CA ALA A 185 -12.22 10.29 -21.54
C ALA A 185 -13.71 10.11 -21.88
N MET A 186 -14.13 10.49 -23.09
CA MET A 186 -15.50 10.33 -23.58
C MET A 186 -15.80 8.88 -23.97
N ALA A 187 -14.85 8.18 -24.60
CA ALA A 187 -14.92 6.77 -24.95
C ALA A 187 -14.67 5.87 -23.73
N HIS A 188 -14.07 6.40 -22.66
CA HIS A 188 -14.18 5.86 -21.31
C HIS A 188 -15.62 6.07 -20.87
N GLN A 189 -16.51 5.29 -21.48
CA GLN A 189 -17.57 4.67 -20.72
C GLN A 189 -16.84 4.11 -19.51
N ALA A 190 -17.08 4.73 -18.34
CA ALA A 190 -16.92 3.99 -17.10
C ALA A 190 -17.47 2.62 -17.44
N GLU A 191 -16.67 1.56 -17.32
CA GLU A 191 -17.24 0.24 -17.25
C GLU A 191 -18.23 0.37 -16.10
N THR A 192 -19.47 0.68 -16.46
CA THR A 192 -20.62 0.34 -15.68
C THR A 192 -20.44 -1.16 -15.69
N GLU A 193 -19.74 -1.66 -14.67
CA GLU A 193 -19.80 -3.08 -14.33
C GLU A 193 -21.28 -3.35 -14.47
N LYS A 194 -21.68 -4.06 -15.55
CA LYS A 194 -23.09 -4.37 -15.82
C LYS A 194 -23.62 -4.74 -14.46
N PRO A 195 -24.61 -4.01 -13.91
CA PRO A 195 -24.92 -4.09 -12.48
C PRO A 195 -25.07 -5.56 -12.17
N LYS A 196 -24.05 -6.15 -11.53
CA LYS A 196 -24.05 -7.58 -11.22
C LYS A 196 -25.32 -7.70 -10.42
N GLU A 197 -26.30 -8.48 -10.90
CA GLU A 197 -27.58 -8.65 -10.21
C GLU A 197 -27.28 -8.75 -8.72
N ARG A 198 -27.66 -7.69 -7.99
CA ARG A 198 -27.33 -7.58 -6.59
C ARG A 198 -28.18 -8.64 -5.91
N ARG A 199 -27.61 -9.84 -5.75
CA ARG A 199 -28.24 -10.87 -4.93
C ARG A 199 -28.39 -10.26 -3.56
N GLU A 200 -29.63 -9.99 -3.18
CA GLU A 200 -29.94 -9.51 -1.84
C GLU A 200 -29.44 -10.57 -0.85
N PHE A 201 -28.47 -10.17 -0.03
CA PHE A 201 -27.94 -11.05 0.98
C PHE A 201 -28.92 -11.06 2.16
N THR A 202 -29.51 -12.23 2.42
CA THR A 202 -30.34 -12.44 3.60
C THR A 202 -29.45 -12.90 4.76
N ALA A 203 -29.42 -12.12 5.83
CA ALA A 203 -28.79 -12.54 7.08
C ALA A 203 -29.52 -13.75 7.69
N PRO A 204 -28.83 -14.60 8.47
CA PRO A 204 -29.46 -15.70 9.17
C PRO A 204 -30.51 -15.19 10.17
N GLU A 205 -31.54 -16.00 10.42
CA GLU A 205 -32.54 -15.68 11.44
C GLU A 205 -31.89 -15.66 12.83
N GLU A 206 -30.99 -16.58 13.14
CA GLU A 206 -30.28 -16.59 14.43
C GLU A 206 -28.96 -15.81 14.34
N ALA A 207 -28.70 -14.99 15.35
CA ALA A 207 -27.44 -14.27 15.46
C ALA A 207 -26.31 -15.27 15.74
N VAL A 208 -25.26 -15.23 14.93
CA VAL A 208 -24.10 -16.10 15.14
C VAL A 208 -23.39 -15.69 16.43
N PRO A 209 -23.12 -16.62 17.35
CA PRO A 209 -22.47 -16.32 18.62
C PRO A 209 -20.96 -16.07 18.44
N GLU A 210 -20.34 -15.33 19.36
CA GLU A 210 -18.98 -14.79 19.20
C GLU A 210 -17.89 -15.87 19.11
N GLU A 211 -18.13 -17.05 19.66
CA GLU A 211 -17.18 -18.17 19.69
C GLU A 211 -16.87 -18.67 18.27
N LEU A 212 -17.82 -18.48 17.35
CA LEU A 212 -17.73 -18.88 15.95
C LEU A 212 -17.13 -17.80 15.06
N PHE A 213 -16.76 -16.64 15.63
CA PHE A 213 -16.14 -15.56 14.86
C PHE A 213 -14.73 -15.93 14.38
N PRO A 214 -14.34 -15.45 13.18
CA PRO A 214 -13.01 -15.69 12.65
C PRO A 214 -11.93 -15.02 13.50
N PRO A 215 -10.68 -15.52 13.44
CA PRO A 215 -9.56 -15.01 14.24
C PRO A 215 -9.34 -13.51 14.04
N CYS A 216 -9.51 -13.00 12.81
CA CYS A 216 -9.36 -11.58 12.52
C CYS A 216 -10.39 -10.69 13.25
N ILE A 217 -11.65 -11.14 13.38
CA ILE A 217 -12.69 -10.38 14.09
C ILE A 217 -12.48 -10.48 15.60
N ARG A 218 -12.09 -11.65 16.12
CA ARG A 218 -11.76 -11.82 17.54
C ARG A 218 -10.60 -10.91 17.96
N LEU A 219 -9.56 -10.78 17.13
CA LEU A 219 -8.46 -9.85 17.37
C LEU A 219 -8.90 -8.39 17.33
N ILE A 220 -9.81 -8.03 16.41
CA ILE A 220 -10.39 -6.68 16.40
C ILE A 220 -11.16 -6.44 17.70
N LEU A 221 -11.98 -7.39 18.15
CA LEU A 221 -12.79 -7.29 19.38
C LEU A 221 -11.94 -7.21 20.66
N ALA A 222 -10.74 -7.80 20.66
CA ALA A 222 -9.78 -7.68 21.76
C ALA A 222 -9.19 -6.25 21.92
N GLY A 223 -9.39 -5.39 20.92
CA GLY A 223 -8.97 -4.00 20.94
C GLY A 223 -7.80 -3.71 19.99
N LEU A 224 -7.71 -2.46 19.55
CA LEU A 224 -6.71 -2.00 18.57
C LEU A 224 -6.04 -0.69 19.00
N LYS A 225 -4.72 -0.65 18.86
CA LYS A 225 -3.93 0.58 19.04
C LYS A 225 -4.16 1.56 17.88
N ASP A 226 -4.15 1.07 16.64
CA ASP A 226 -4.35 1.86 15.43
C ASP A 226 -5.42 1.21 14.51
N GLY A 227 -6.06 2.02 13.65
CA GLY A 227 -7.04 1.54 12.67
C GLY A 227 -8.48 1.42 13.18
N LYS A 228 -8.80 1.97 14.36
CA LYS A 228 -10.12 1.90 15.01
C LYS A 228 -11.30 2.31 14.12
N LYS A 229 -11.16 3.35 13.29
CA LYS A 229 -12.22 3.76 12.34
C LYS A 229 -12.50 2.70 11.26
N ARG A 230 -11.43 2.04 10.76
CA ARG A 230 -11.55 0.93 9.80
C ARG A 230 -12.18 -0.29 10.47
N ALA A 231 -11.77 -0.58 11.71
CA ALA A 231 -12.34 -1.64 12.53
C ALA A 231 -13.84 -1.43 12.81
N LEU A 232 -14.27 -0.20 13.14
CA LEU A 232 -15.68 0.15 13.32
C LEU A 232 -16.50 -0.18 12.07
N PHE A 233 -16.00 0.17 10.89
CA PHE A 233 -16.64 -0.18 9.62
C PHE A 233 -16.72 -1.71 9.41
N ILE A 234 -15.63 -2.43 9.68
CA ILE A 234 -15.58 -3.90 9.55
C ILE A 234 -16.57 -4.58 10.50
N LEU A 235 -16.55 -4.22 11.79
CA LEU A 235 -17.40 -4.83 12.82
C LEU A 235 -18.88 -4.58 12.54
N THR A 236 -19.25 -3.34 12.21
CA THR A 236 -20.65 -2.99 11.99
C THR A 236 -21.26 -3.71 10.79
N ASN A 237 -20.50 -3.90 9.70
CA ASN A 237 -20.94 -4.67 8.54
C ASN A 237 -20.92 -6.18 8.80
N PHE A 238 -19.89 -6.68 9.48
CA PHE A 238 -19.77 -8.09 9.84
C PHE A 238 -20.93 -8.54 10.74
N LEU A 239 -21.20 -7.83 11.85
CA LEU A 239 -22.24 -8.19 12.81
C LEU A 239 -23.63 -8.19 12.15
N SER A 240 -23.91 -7.22 11.28
CA SER A 240 -25.15 -7.22 10.48
C SER A 240 -25.24 -8.41 9.53
N ALA A 241 -24.14 -8.79 8.88
CA ALA A 241 -24.12 -9.93 7.98
C ALA A 241 -24.31 -11.27 8.72
N VAL A 242 -24.03 -11.33 10.01
CA VAL A 242 -24.21 -12.54 10.85
C VAL A 242 -25.48 -12.52 11.71
N GLY A 243 -26.44 -11.64 11.40
CA GLY A 243 -27.80 -11.68 11.99
C GLY A 243 -28.00 -10.89 13.28
N TRP A 244 -27.03 -10.06 13.70
CA TRP A 244 -27.18 -9.20 14.87
C TRP A 244 -28.09 -8.00 14.57
N ASN A 245 -28.95 -7.65 15.51
CA ASN A 245 -29.84 -6.49 15.38
C ASN A 245 -29.09 -5.16 15.67
N ASN A 246 -29.68 -4.02 15.34
CA ASN A 246 -28.99 -2.73 15.49
C ASN A 246 -28.67 -2.38 16.95
N GLU A 247 -29.51 -2.80 17.90
CA GLU A 247 -29.34 -2.52 19.33
C GLU A 247 -28.16 -3.31 19.92
N MET A 248 -28.11 -4.63 19.67
CA MET A 248 -26.98 -5.50 20.05
C MET A 248 -25.67 -5.03 19.43
N ILE A 249 -25.72 -4.55 18.18
CA ILE A 249 -24.52 -4.01 17.52
C ILE A 249 -24.07 -2.73 18.20
N GLU A 250 -25.00 -1.82 18.51
CA GLU A 250 -24.66 -0.58 19.21
C GLU A 250 -24.03 -0.86 20.56
N GLU A 251 -24.66 -1.70 21.39
CA GLU A 251 -24.14 -2.12 22.69
C GLU A 251 -22.74 -2.73 22.57
N ARG A 252 -22.58 -3.69 21.66
CA ARG A 252 -21.30 -4.38 21.47
C ARG A 252 -20.18 -3.46 20.96
N ILE A 253 -20.51 -2.49 20.12
CA ILE A 253 -19.54 -1.48 19.65
C ILE A 253 -19.12 -0.55 20.79
N TRP A 254 -20.03 -0.19 21.69
CA TRP A 254 -19.69 0.60 22.87
C TRP A 254 -18.78 -0.16 23.82
N GLU A 255 -19.03 -1.45 24.06
CA GLU A 255 -18.14 -2.32 24.83
C GLU A 255 -16.75 -2.44 24.20
N TRP A 256 -16.70 -2.74 22.90
CA TRP A 256 -15.44 -2.79 22.15
C TRP A 256 -14.67 -1.47 22.23
N ASN A 257 -15.37 -0.34 22.19
CA ASN A 257 -14.74 0.97 22.29
C ASN A 257 -14.09 1.22 23.66
N LYS A 258 -14.66 0.66 24.73
CA LYS A 258 -14.10 0.71 26.09
C LYS A 258 -12.86 -0.18 26.23
N ALA A 259 -12.82 -1.31 25.52
CA ALA A 259 -11.68 -2.23 25.53
C ALA A 259 -10.45 -1.71 24.77
N ASN A 260 -10.60 -0.67 23.95
CA ASN A 260 -9.48 -0.08 23.21
C ASN A 260 -8.56 0.76 24.13
N PRO A 261 -7.22 0.69 23.95
CA PRO A 261 -6.27 1.51 24.73
C PRO A 261 -6.54 3.02 24.66
N GLU A 262 -7.08 3.48 23.54
CA GLU A 262 -7.60 4.83 23.38
C GLU A 262 -8.98 4.72 22.72
N SER A 263 -10.01 5.22 23.39
CA SER A 263 -11.37 5.15 22.88
C SER A 263 -11.58 6.08 21.67
N LEU A 264 -12.42 5.66 20.73
CA LEU A 264 -12.93 6.55 19.69
C LEU A 264 -13.90 7.56 20.30
N ARG A 265 -13.85 8.80 19.80
CA ARG A 265 -14.77 9.86 20.19
C ARG A 265 -16.23 9.42 19.97
N PRO A 266 -17.13 9.59 20.96
CA PRO A 266 -18.54 9.19 20.87
C PRO A 266 -19.26 9.67 19.60
N VAL A 267 -18.94 10.88 19.13
CA VAL A 267 -19.53 11.47 17.92
C VAL A 267 -19.27 10.62 16.67
N ILE A 268 -18.09 10.01 16.55
CA ILE A 268 -17.73 9.19 15.38
C ILE A 268 -18.59 7.91 15.38
N ILE A 269 -18.75 7.28 16.53
CA ILE A 269 -19.54 6.05 16.69
C ILE A 269 -21.01 6.34 16.40
N LYS A 270 -21.58 7.36 17.04
CA LYS A 270 -22.99 7.75 16.84
C LYS A 270 -23.30 8.09 15.38
N SER A 271 -22.44 8.89 14.74
CA SER A 271 -22.60 9.23 13.32
C SER A 271 -22.55 8.01 12.41
N HIS A 272 -21.63 7.07 12.69
CA HIS A 272 -21.49 5.85 11.90
C HIS A 272 -22.69 4.90 12.06
N LEU A 273 -23.14 4.67 13.30
CA LEU A 273 -24.33 3.85 13.59
C LEU A 273 -25.61 4.44 12.99
N LYS A 274 -25.77 5.77 13.06
CA LYS A 274 -26.91 6.48 12.44
C LYS A 274 -26.90 6.37 10.91
N LEU A 275 -25.74 6.48 10.27
CA LEU A 275 -25.63 6.32 8.83
C LEU A 275 -25.98 4.88 8.41
N LYS A 276 -25.55 3.89 9.19
CA LYS A 276 -25.85 2.49 8.96
C LYS A 276 -27.34 2.19 9.12
N SER A 277 -27.97 2.65 10.20
CA SER A 277 -29.39 2.34 10.49
C SER A 277 -30.35 2.91 9.44
N LYS A 278 -29.95 3.96 8.72
CA LYS A 278 -30.70 4.49 7.57
C LYS A 278 -30.64 3.57 6.34
N LYS A 279 -29.58 2.77 6.18
CA LYS A 279 -29.45 1.85 5.05
C LYS A 279 -30.25 0.58 5.34
N ARG A 280 -31.19 0.25 4.46
CA ARG A 280 -32.00 -0.97 4.56
C ARG A 280 -31.23 -2.22 4.09
N GLU A 281 -30.24 -2.04 3.21
CA GLU A 281 -29.43 -3.12 2.65
C GLU A 281 -28.34 -3.59 3.63
N ILE A 282 -28.19 -4.91 3.76
CA ILE A 282 -27.09 -5.52 4.50
C ILE A 282 -25.83 -5.47 3.62
N ILE A 283 -24.88 -4.63 4.04
CA ILE A 283 -23.56 -4.53 3.39
C ILE A 283 -22.63 -5.57 4.00
N LEU A 284 -22.04 -6.42 3.15
CA LEU A 284 -21.06 -7.41 3.59
C LEU A 284 -19.75 -6.73 4.05
N PRO A 285 -19.01 -7.34 5.00
CA PRO A 285 -17.69 -6.85 5.36
C PRO A 285 -16.70 -6.96 4.18
N PRO A 286 -15.60 -6.19 4.19
CA PRO A 286 -14.56 -6.26 3.16
C PRO A 286 -14.09 -7.70 2.87
N ASN A 287 -13.68 -7.96 1.63
CA ASN A 287 -13.14 -9.27 1.24
C ASN A 287 -11.77 -9.51 1.87
N CYS A 288 -11.45 -10.76 2.21
CA CYS A 288 -10.16 -11.14 2.77
C CYS A 288 -8.99 -10.99 1.78
N LYS A 289 -9.28 -10.99 0.46
CA LYS A 289 -8.27 -10.77 -0.60
C LYS A 289 -7.75 -9.33 -0.65
N SER A 290 -8.53 -8.35 -0.19
CA SER A 290 -8.08 -6.97 -0.15
C SER A 290 -7.14 -6.73 1.03
N ASP A 291 -6.30 -5.70 0.94
CA ASP A 291 -5.32 -5.40 2.00
C ASP A 291 -5.93 -4.87 3.29
N TYR A 292 -7.26 -4.76 3.41
CA TYR A 292 -7.94 -4.22 4.59
C TYR A 292 -7.50 -4.88 5.90
N TYR A 293 -7.50 -6.21 5.97
CA TYR A 293 -7.18 -6.96 7.18
C TYR A 293 -5.66 -7.09 7.41
N LYS A 294 -4.88 -7.16 6.32
CA LYS A 294 -3.41 -7.23 6.38
C LYS A 294 -2.81 -5.91 6.84
N ALA A 295 -3.27 -4.79 6.30
CA ALA A 295 -2.84 -3.44 6.67
C ALA A 295 -3.27 -3.04 8.09
N LEU A 296 -4.19 -3.78 8.72
CA LEU A 296 -4.55 -3.63 10.13
C LEU A 296 -3.74 -4.56 11.06
N GLY A 297 -2.94 -5.48 10.51
CA GLY A 297 -2.17 -6.45 11.32
C GLY A 297 -3.03 -7.51 12.02
N VAL A 298 -4.32 -7.63 11.67
CA VAL A 298 -5.27 -8.56 12.31
C VAL A 298 -5.47 -9.87 11.54
N CYS A 299 -4.89 -9.98 10.35
CA CYS A 299 -5.03 -11.16 9.51
C CYS A 299 -4.14 -12.31 10.01
N LYS A 300 -4.68 -13.17 10.86
CA LYS A 300 -4.07 -14.46 11.24
C LYS A 300 -4.88 -15.62 10.64
N PRO A 301 -4.51 -16.12 9.44
CA PRO A 301 -5.31 -17.13 8.74
C PRO A 301 -5.24 -18.48 9.45
N ASP A 302 -6.38 -19.17 9.51
CA ASP A 302 -6.49 -20.58 9.88
C ASP A 302 -6.79 -21.44 8.64
N ASP A 303 -7.01 -22.75 8.81
CA ASP A 303 -7.27 -23.65 7.69
C ASP A 303 -8.56 -23.32 6.93
N MET A 304 -9.54 -22.73 7.61
CA MET A 304 -10.82 -22.33 7.03
C MET A 304 -10.70 -21.02 6.22
N CYS A 305 -9.74 -20.15 6.55
CA CYS A 305 -9.49 -18.89 5.84
C CYS A 305 -9.12 -19.07 4.35
N LYS A 306 -8.61 -20.25 3.95
CA LYS A 306 -8.24 -20.54 2.56
C LYS A 306 -9.46 -20.63 1.62
N THR A 307 -10.65 -20.95 2.16
CA THR A 307 -11.84 -21.27 1.36
C THR A 307 -12.93 -20.21 1.41
N ILE A 308 -12.70 -19.08 2.10
CA ILE A 308 -13.66 -18.01 2.32
C ILE A 308 -13.36 -16.77 1.46
N LYS A 309 -14.39 -16.00 1.12
CA LYS A 309 -14.23 -14.71 0.43
C LYS A 309 -14.12 -13.55 1.42
N ASN A 310 -14.88 -13.60 2.51
CA ASN A 310 -14.94 -12.58 3.55
C ASN A 310 -15.18 -13.20 4.94
N PRO A 311 -15.00 -12.45 6.04
CA PRO A 311 -15.17 -12.97 7.39
C PRO A 311 -16.61 -13.40 7.73
N ALA A 312 -17.63 -12.79 7.13
CA ALA A 312 -19.02 -13.21 7.38
C ALA A 312 -19.27 -14.64 6.87
N GLN A 313 -18.71 -15.00 5.70
CA GLN A 313 -18.79 -16.35 5.17
C GLN A 313 -18.16 -17.39 6.10
N TYR A 314 -17.08 -17.03 6.80
CA TYR A 314 -16.45 -17.90 7.79
C TYR A 314 -17.41 -18.22 8.94
N ALA A 315 -17.97 -17.19 9.56
CA ALA A 315 -18.84 -17.32 10.73
C ALA A 315 -20.12 -18.09 10.36
N LEU A 316 -20.72 -17.80 9.20
CA LEU A 316 -21.91 -18.49 8.70
C LEU A 316 -21.65 -19.96 8.37
N ARG A 317 -20.47 -20.30 7.83
CA ARG A 317 -20.11 -21.71 7.58
C ARG A 317 -19.95 -22.48 8.88
N ARG A 318 -19.27 -21.91 9.88
CA ARG A 318 -19.15 -22.54 11.20
C ARG A 318 -20.49 -22.69 11.89
N PHE A 319 -21.35 -21.67 11.80
CA PHE A 319 -22.69 -21.70 12.38
C PHE A 319 -23.56 -22.79 11.73
N ARG A 320 -23.57 -22.88 10.40
CA ARG A 320 -24.28 -23.95 9.68
C ARG A 320 -23.70 -25.34 10.00
N ALA A 321 -22.39 -25.47 10.12
CA ALA A 321 -21.76 -26.73 10.49
C ALA A 321 -22.17 -27.16 11.92
N ALA A 322 -22.17 -26.22 12.88
CA ALA A 322 -22.63 -26.47 14.24
C ALA A 322 -24.13 -26.86 14.30
N GLN A 323 -24.96 -26.25 13.44
CA GLN A 323 -26.37 -26.65 13.30
C GLN A 323 -26.54 -28.00 12.57
N GLY A 324 -25.68 -28.31 11.60
CA GLY A 324 -25.72 -29.56 10.83
C GLY A 324 -25.23 -30.78 11.63
N THR A 325 -24.29 -30.60 12.55
CA THR A 325 -23.86 -31.66 13.48
C THR A 325 -24.92 -31.99 14.54
N ALA A 326 -25.89 -31.10 14.78
CA ALA A 326 -27.06 -31.36 15.63
C ALA A 326 -28.18 -32.12 14.89
N GLY A 327 -28.01 -32.43 13.60
CA GLY A 327 -28.99 -33.13 12.75
C GLY A 327 -29.12 -34.64 12.99
N LYS A 328 -28.29 -35.23 13.87
CA LYS A 328 -28.53 -36.56 14.46
C LYS A 328 -28.67 -36.41 15.97
N GLY A 329 -29.83 -35.92 16.39
CA GLY A 329 -30.27 -35.88 17.79
C GLY A 329 -29.97 -34.56 18.51
N GLY A 330 -31.01 -33.78 18.80
CA GLY A 330 -30.96 -32.64 19.72
C GLY A 330 -31.58 -31.38 19.15
N GLY A 331 -32.75 -31.00 19.66
CA GLY A 331 -33.62 -29.95 19.12
C GLY A 331 -32.97 -28.58 18.98
N ARG A 332 -33.47 -27.83 17.98
CA ARG A 332 -33.34 -26.38 17.81
C ARG A 332 -33.15 -25.67 19.16
N ALA A 333 -31.99 -25.03 19.36
CA ALA A 333 -31.84 -24.05 20.42
C ALA A 333 -32.74 -22.84 20.07
N LYS A 334 -33.94 -22.81 20.65
CA LYS A 334 -34.93 -21.74 20.45
C LYS A 334 -34.34 -20.43 20.99
N LEU A 335 -34.51 -19.33 20.25
CA LEU A 335 -34.34 -17.96 20.77
C LEU A 335 -35.00 -17.84 22.16
N THR A 336 -34.40 -17.08 23.07
CA THR A 336 -35.07 -16.74 24.33
C THR A 336 -36.37 -15.99 24.03
N GLU A 337 -37.40 -16.16 24.86
CA GLU A 337 -38.71 -15.51 24.62
C GLU A 337 -38.57 -13.97 24.58
N GLU A 338 -37.63 -13.41 25.32
CA GLU A 338 -37.28 -11.99 25.27
C GLU A 338 -36.76 -11.57 23.88
N GLN A 339 -35.85 -12.34 23.28
CA GLN A 339 -35.31 -12.06 21.95
C GLN A 339 -36.36 -12.23 20.84
N LYS A 340 -37.29 -13.19 21.00
CA LYS A 340 -38.42 -13.34 20.08
C LYS A 340 -39.41 -12.17 20.20
N ALA A 341 -39.72 -11.75 21.42
CA ALA A 341 -40.64 -10.64 21.70
C ALA A 341 -40.09 -9.32 21.17
N ALA A 342 -38.82 -9.01 21.42
CA ALA A 342 -38.16 -7.81 20.89
C ALA A 342 -38.20 -7.75 19.35
N ARG A 343 -38.02 -8.90 18.68
CA ARG A 343 -38.13 -8.99 17.22
C ARG A 343 -39.55 -8.84 16.69
N ARG A 344 -40.56 -9.35 17.40
CA ARG A 344 -41.97 -9.16 17.03
C ARG A 344 -42.37 -7.69 17.13
N LEU A 345 -42.06 -7.06 18.27
CA LEU A 345 -42.31 -5.63 18.49
C LEU A 345 -41.63 -4.74 17.45
N TYR A 346 -40.38 -5.06 17.07
CA TYR A 346 -39.69 -4.31 16.03
C TYR A 346 -40.33 -4.48 14.65
N ARG A 347 -40.74 -5.71 14.28
CA ARG A 347 -41.42 -5.97 13.00
C ARG A 347 -42.77 -5.25 12.93
N GLU A 348 -43.54 -5.25 14.00
CA GLU A 348 -44.80 -4.51 14.09
C GLU A 348 -44.58 -3.00 14.00
N ARG A 349 -43.58 -2.46 14.69
CA ARG A 349 -43.22 -1.04 14.62
C ARG A 349 -42.75 -0.62 13.23
N MET A 350 -42.03 -1.48 12.53
CA MET A 350 -41.58 -1.21 11.16
C MET A 350 -42.72 -1.32 10.15
N LYS A 351 -43.63 -2.29 10.30
CA LYS A 351 -44.86 -2.36 9.49
C LYS A 351 -45.71 -1.11 9.66
N ARG A 352 -45.96 -0.67 10.91
CA ARG A 352 -46.68 0.57 11.20
C ARG A 352 -46.04 1.79 10.54
N LYS A 353 -44.71 1.91 10.61
CA LYS A 353 -43.98 3.01 9.95
C LYS A 353 -44.05 2.95 8.43
N GLU A 354 -44.14 1.77 7.84
CA GLU A 354 -44.33 1.62 6.38
C GLU A 354 -45.76 1.90 5.95
N GLU A 355 -46.75 1.57 6.78
CA GLU A 355 -48.16 1.90 6.58
C GLU A 355 -48.42 3.42 6.73
N GLU A 356 -47.89 4.04 7.79
CA GLU A 356 -47.95 5.50 8.00
C GLU A 356 -47.31 6.27 6.83
N LYS A 357 -46.22 5.74 6.25
CA LYS A 357 -45.55 6.35 5.11
C LYS A 357 -46.28 6.15 3.78
N LYS A 358 -47.13 5.13 3.67
CA LYS A 358 -48.01 4.91 2.51
C LYS A 358 -49.32 5.70 2.62
N GLY A 359 -49.79 5.99 3.83
CA GLY A 359 -50.99 6.80 4.07
C GLY A 359 -50.79 8.31 3.93
N GLY A 360 -49.55 8.80 4.08
CA GLY A 360 -49.25 10.24 4.03
C GLY A 360 -49.15 10.88 2.64
N ASP A 361 -49.20 10.10 1.54
CA ASP A 361 -49.04 10.60 0.17
C ASP A 361 -50.39 10.88 -0.54
N ASN A 362 -51.53 10.58 0.09
CA ASN A 362 -52.87 10.72 -0.51
C ASN A 362 -53.69 11.94 0.01
N GLY A 363 -53.08 12.85 0.77
CA GLY A 363 -53.81 13.91 1.50
C GLY A 363 -53.46 15.36 1.16
N ALA A 364 -52.74 15.63 0.08
CA ALA A 364 -52.29 16.99 -0.27
C ALA A 364 -52.65 17.36 -1.72
N ALA A 365 -53.93 17.21 -2.07
CA ALA A 365 -54.51 17.77 -3.29
C ALA A 365 -56.00 17.98 -3.04
N ASP A 366 -56.35 19.09 -2.39
CA ASP A 366 -57.62 19.81 -2.50
C ASP A 366 -57.62 20.90 -1.43
N ASP A 367 -57.41 22.15 -1.87
CA ASP A 367 -57.82 23.41 -1.24
C ASP A 367 -56.93 24.56 -1.74
N LYS A 368 -57.22 25.00 -2.97
CA LYS A 368 -56.94 26.35 -3.47
C LYS A 368 -58.06 26.75 -4.43
N GLU A 369 -59.10 27.37 -3.88
CA GLU A 369 -59.90 28.40 -4.55
C GLU A 369 -59.87 29.68 -3.73
#